data_AF-A0A0F8XWA6-F1
#
_entry.id   AF-A0A0F8XWA6-F1
#
_cell.length_a   1.000
_cell.length_b   1.000
_cell.length_c   1.000
_cell.angle_alpha   90.00
_cell.angle_beta   90.00
_cell.angle_gamma   90.00
#
_symmetry.space_group_name_H-M   'P 1'
#
loop_
_entity.id
_entity.type
_entity.pdbx_description
1 polymer ?
#
loop_
_entity_poly.entity_id
_entity_poly.type
_entity_poly.pdbx_seq_one_letter_code
_entity_poly.pdbx_strand_id
1 'polypeptide(L)'
;MKRILLLVALALVALAPAQAQNKSLTPVPKIQFLDTSGDPLAGGKVNTFISGTSTPQATYTDVGGGTPNANPVILDSGGFAEIWLTVGETYTIRLDNSADVVQWTVDGVTSGTLDTNLVVGTTAVTFSATPTFDSSTSVYFSMALTGNVTSSTLSNAADGRVAYFNLCQDATGGRTFVWPSSVLSGPTIDPTASACTSAIFTYDGTNWREQAPQRTPGKRDGTFIVDGSKYSTIAEAQTDCPSTGCSVYVPYALTIPAFTITKPMRIEFGPENFTVSGTILIQNVTGIKWYGAGSGTSTSQITRF
;
A
#
# COMPACT_ATOMS: atom_id res chain seq x y z
N MET A 1 -36.40 -21.86 29.01
CA MET A 1 -35.18 -21.51 29.79
C MET A 1 -33.91 -22.21 29.27
N LYS A 2 -33.92 -23.50 28.92
CA LYS A 2 -32.73 -24.20 28.36
C LYS A 2 -32.18 -23.67 27.02
N ARG A 3 -33.00 -23.03 26.18
CA ARG A 3 -32.57 -22.46 24.88
C ARG A 3 -31.84 -21.12 25.01
N ILE A 4 -32.06 -20.37 26.10
CA ILE A 4 -31.38 -19.09 26.36
C ILE A 4 -29.98 -19.33 26.94
N LEU A 5 -29.81 -20.38 27.75
CA LEU A 5 -28.49 -20.77 28.27
C LEU A 5 -27.50 -21.20 27.18
N LEU A 6 -27.97 -21.85 26.10
CA LEU A 6 -27.12 -22.31 25.00
C LEU A 6 -26.60 -21.15 24.13
N LEU A 7 -27.41 -20.09 23.97
CA LEU A 7 -27.02 -18.89 23.22
C LEU A 7 -26.05 -18.00 24.00
N VAL A 8 -26.17 -17.95 25.33
CA VAL A 8 -25.22 -17.22 26.19
C VAL A 8 -23.87 -17.95 26.27
N ALA A 9 -23.87 -19.29 26.28
CA ALA A 9 -22.64 -20.09 26.24
C ALA A 9 -21.89 -19.96 24.89
N LEU A 10 -22.61 -19.86 23.77
CA LEU A 10 -22.01 -19.70 22.44
C LEU A 10 -21.47 -18.28 22.21
N ALA A 11 -22.10 -17.26 22.81
CA ALA A 11 -21.65 -15.87 22.75
C ALA A 11 -20.40 -15.60 23.61
N LEU A 12 -20.18 -16.34 24.70
CA LEU A 12 -18.99 -16.17 25.55
C LEU A 12 -17.70 -16.77 24.95
N VAL A 13 -17.80 -17.73 24.02
CA VAL A 13 -16.62 -18.37 23.40
C VAL A 13 -16.05 -17.53 22.24
N ALA A 14 -16.81 -16.58 21.70
CA ALA A 14 -16.40 -15.75 20.55
C ALA A 14 -15.64 -14.46 20.92
N LEU A 15 -15.35 -14.21 22.20
CA LEU A 15 -14.66 -13.01 22.71
C LEU A 15 -13.28 -13.29 23.33
N ALA A 16 -12.68 -14.44 23.03
CA ALA A 16 -11.24 -14.55 23.25
C ALA A 16 -10.55 -13.57 22.29
N PRO A 17 -9.79 -12.56 22.76
CA PRO A 17 -8.93 -11.82 21.87
C PRO A 17 -8.06 -12.86 21.16
N ALA A 18 -8.06 -12.87 19.83
CA ALA A 18 -7.06 -13.60 19.08
C ALA A 18 -5.71 -13.06 19.55
N GLN A 19 -5.07 -13.76 20.48
CA GLN A 19 -3.70 -13.49 20.85
C GLN A 19 -2.93 -13.86 19.57
N ALA A 20 -2.59 -12.86 18.76
CA ALA A 20 -1.52 -13.01 17.79
C ALA A 20 -0.39 -13.74 18.51
N GLN A 21 0.17 -14.78 17.89
CA GLN A 21 1.30 -15.52 18.47
C GLN A 21 2.49 -14.55 18.59
N ASN A 22 2.55 -13.80 19.69
CA ASN A 22 3.62 -12.83 19.99
C ASN A 22 4.87 -13.54 20.54
N LYS A 23 5.04 -14.83 20.21
CA LYS A 23 6.14 -15.67 20.66
C LYS A 23 6.83 -16.18 19.41
N SER A 24 7.95 -15.55 19.08
CA SER A 24 8.86 -16.05 18.07
C SER A 24 9.88 -16.96 18.74
N LEU A 25 10.45 -17.89 17.97
CA LEU A 25 11.65 -18.58 18.39
C LEU A 25 12.75 -17.53 18.67
N THR A 26 13.53 -17.73 19.72
CA THR A 26 14.66 -16.84 20.00
C THR A 26 15.56 -16.78 18.76
N PRO A 27 15.90 -15.59 18.25
CA PRO A 27 17.00 -15.48 17.31
C PRO A 27 18.29 -15.90 18.02
N VAL A 28 19.34 -16.16 17.25
CA VAL A 28 20.69 -16.38 17.81
C VAL A 28 21.14 -15.05 18.46
N PRO A 29 21.25 -14.97 19.80
CA PRO A 29 21.47 -13.69 20.49
C PRO A 29 22.92 -13.23 20.42
N LYS A 30 23.87 -14.16 20.19
CA LYS A 30 25.31 -13.90 20.03
C LYS A 30 25.83 -14.80 18.92
N ILE A 31 26.55 -14.23 17.95
CA ILE A 31 27.08 -15.00 16.83
C ILE A 31 28.19 -15.95 17.31
N GLN A 32 28.13 -17.19 16.86
CA GLN A 32 29.16 -18.22 17.10
C GLN A 32 29.86 -18.55 15.79
N PHE A 33 31.17 -18.69 15.85
CA PHE A 33 31.97 -19.20 14.74
C PHE A 33 32.52 -20.58 15.09
N LEU A 34 32.40 -21.49 14.13
CA LEU A 34 32.88 -22.86 14.23
C LEU A 34 34.02 -23.07 13.24
N ASP A 35 34.88 -24.04 13.52
CA ASP A 35 35.89 -24.50 12.59
C ASP A 35 35.32 -25.49 11.56
N THR A 36 36.19 -26.02 10.69
CA THR A 36 35.80 -26.99 9.65
C THR A 36 35.30 -28.33 10.17
N SER A 37 35.60 -28.65 11.43
CA SER A 37 35.16 -29.86 12.13
C SER A 37 33.84 -29.64 12.89
N GLY A 38 33.34 -28.40 12.92
CA GLY A 38 32.12 -28.01 13.63
C GLY A 38 32.37 -27.67 15.10
N ASP A 39 33.62 -27.62 15.55
CA ASP A 39 33.98 -27.25 16.92
C ASP A 39 34.02 -25.72 17.07
N PRO A 40 33.75 -25.18 18.27
CA PRO A 40 33.92 -23.76 18.55
C PRO A 40 35.31 -23.24 18.17
N LEU A 41 35.37 -22.16 17.38
CA LEU A 41 36.63 -21.56 16.97
C LEU A 41 37.23 -20.70 18.09
N ALA A 42 37.65 -21.35 19.17
CA ALA A 42 38.19 -20.71 20.36
C ALA A 42 39.45 -19.87 20.03
N GLY A 43 39.43 -18.60 20.43
CA GLY A 43 40.53 -17.66 20.15
C GLY A 43 40.69 -17.30 18.67
N GLY A 44 39.73 -17.65 17.81
CA GLY A 44 39.65 -17.16 16.44
C GLY A 44 39.56 -15.64 16.38
N LYS A 45 39.79 -15.08 15.20
CA LYS A 45 39.91 -13.64 14.97
C LYS A 45 38.98 -13.22 13.85
N VAL A 46 38.07 -12.29 14.14
CA VAL A 46 37.19 -11.69 13.14
C VAL A 46 37.77 -10.34 12.76
N ASN A 47 38.22 -10.22 11.52
CA ASN A 47 38.74 -8.98 10.95
C ASN A 47 37.64 -8.31 10.13
N THR A 48 37.47 -7.00 10.28
CA THR A 48 36.44 -6.24 9.59
C THR A 48 37.05 -5.08 8.80
N PHE A 49 36.66 -4.93 7.54
CA PHE A 49 37.20 -3.91 6.64
C PHE A 49 36.08 -3.18 5.90
N ILE A 50 36.40 -1.98 5.39
CA ILE A 50 35.56 -1.32 4.38
C ILE A 50 35.46 -2.24 3.18
N SER A 51 34.24 -2.52 2.73
CA SER A 51 33.95 -3.46 1.65
C SER A 51 34.87 -3.26 0.44
N GLY A 52 35.46 -4.36 -0.02
CA GLY A 52 36.40 -4.38 -1.13
C GLY A 52 37.81 -3.84 -0.84
N THR A 53 38.13 -3.50 0.42
CA THR A 53 39.44 -2.94 0.80
C THR A 53 40.09 -3.72 1.95
N SER A 54 41.34 -3.35 2.27
CA SER A 54 42.05 -3.81 3.47
C SER A 54 42.04 -2.78 4.62
N THR A 55 41.24 -1.72 4.50
CA THR A 55 41.15 -0.66 5.52
C THR A 55 40.26 -1.13 6.66
N PRO A 56 40.76 -1.23 7.92
CA PRO A 56 39.96 -1.65 9.06
C PRO A 56 38.71 -0.79 9.24
N GLN A 57 37.55 -1.42 9.42
CA GLN A 57 36.29 -0.74 9.71
C GLN A 57 35.78 -1.14 11.09
N ALA A 58 35.31 -0.15 11.84
CA ALA A 58 34.85 -0.34 13.21
C ALA A 58 33.59 -1.20 13.29
N THR A 59 33.55 -2.04 14.33
CA THR A 59 32.36 -2.70 14.85
C THR A 59 32.25 -2.40 16.34
N TYR A 60 31.13 -2.72 16.96
CA TYR A 60 30.83 -2.31 18.34
C TYR A 60 30.36 -3.47 19.21
N THR A 61 30.45 -3.30 20.52
CA THR A 61 30.04 -4.29 21.52
C THR A 61 28.51 -4.38 21.66
N ASP A 62 27.79 -3.30 21.36
CA ASP A 62 26.33 -3.25 21.48
C ASP A 62 25.68 -2.37 20.40
N VAL A 63 24.34 -2.38 20.40
CA VAL A 63 23.50 -1.56 19.51
C VAL A 63 23.68 -0.05 19.73
N GLY A 64 24.15 0.37 20.90
CA GLY A 64 24.38 1.77 21.22
C GLY A 64 25.59 2.36 20.48
N GLY A 65 26.50 1.52 19.99
CA GLY A 65 27.65 1.94 19.19
C GLY A 65 28.69 2.78 19.95
N GLY A 66 28.59 2.84 21.28
CA GLY A 66 29.45 3.69 22.11
C GLY A 66 30.85 3.15 22.34
N THR A 67 31.02 1.82 22.29
CA THR A 67 32.30 1.15 22.53
C THR A 67 32.71 0.36 21.28
N PRO A 68 33.73 0.82 20.53
CA PRO A 68 34.23 0.07 19.39
C PRO A 68 34.99 -1.17 19.86
N ASN A 69 34.82 -2.28 19.13
CA ASN A 69 35.64 -3.46 19.27
C ASN A 69 37.07 -3.21 18.80
N ALA A 70 38.03 -3.96 19.36
CA ALA A 70 39.34 -4.11 18.73
C ALA A 70 39.20 -4.78 17.36
N ASN A 71 40.14 -4.50 16.44
CA ASN A 71 40.19 -5.15 15.14
C ASN A 71 41.58 -5.79 14.96
N PRO A 72 41.70 -7.14 14.95
CA PRO A 72 40.60 -8.11 14.95
C PRO A 72 39.83 -8.24 16.27
N VAL A 73 38.56 -8.65 16.18
CA VAL A 73 37.75 -9.08 17.32
C VAL A 73 38.15 -10.52 17.69
N ILE A 74 38.57 -10.75 18.93
CA ILE A 74 38.99 -12.07 19.41
C ILE A 74 37.79 -12.84 19.94
N LEU A 75 37.60 -14.08 19.46
CA LEU A 75 36.54 -14.97 19.89
C LEU A 75 36.84 -15.59 21.26
N ASP A 76 35.81 -15.75 22.08
CA ASP A 76 35.92 -16.44 23.37
C ASP A 76 36.12 -17.96 23.21
N SER A 77 36.24 -18.70 24.32
CA SER A 77 36.44 -20.16 24.30
C SER A 77 35.29 -20.93 23.64
N GLY A 78 34.11 -20.32 23.55
CA GLY A 78 32.95 -20.87 22.86
C GLY A 78 32.86 -20.43 21.39
N GLY A 79 33.84 -19.70 20.86
CA GLY A 79 33.82 -19.18 19.50
C GLY A 79 32.85 -18.01 19.31
N PHE A 80 32.42 -17.35 20.39
CA PHE A 80 31.48 -16.23 20.31
C PHE A 80 32.17 -14.86 20.37
N ALA A 81 31.53 -13.86 19.78
CA ALA A 81 31.85 -12.45 19.97
C ALA A 81 30.59 -11.56 19.82
N GLU A 82 30.62 -10.36 20.38
CA GLU A 82 29.63 -9.31 20.11
C GLU A 82 30.13 -8.41 18.98
N ILE A 83 29.47 -8.47 17.82
CA ILE A 83 29.89 -7.76 16.62
C ILE A 83 28.69 -7.02 16.06
N TRP A 84 28.56 -5.75 16.43
CA TRP A 84 27.53 -4.86 15.92
C TRP A 84 28.10 -3.99 14.80
N LEU A 85 27.44 -4.01 13.64
CA LEU A 85 27.83 -3.24 12.46
C LEU A 85 27.16 -1.86 12.48
N THR A 86 27.83 -0.85 11.92
CA THR A 86 27.20 0.46 11.66
C THR A 86 26.12 0.31 10.59
N VAL A 87 24.94 0.86 10.85
CA VAL A 87 23.84 0.89 9.87
C VAL A 87 24.20 1.75 8.67
N GLY A 88 23.94 1.24 7.46
CA GLY A 88 24.22 1.94 6.19
C GLY A 88 25.63 1.75 5.66
N GLU A 89 26.50 1.08 6.42
CA GLU A 89 27.84 0.72 6.00
C GLU A 89 27.90 -0.72 5.46
N THR A 90 28.85 -0.98 4.55
CA THR A 90 29.08 -2.30 3.95
C THR A 90 30.48 -2.81 4.30
N TYR A 91 30.56 -4.07 4.74
CA TYR A 91 31.76 -4.66 5.32
C TYR A 91 32.29 -5.84 4.49
N THR A 92 33.62 -5.95 4.45
CA THR A 92 34.30 -7.25 4.25
C THR A 92 34.63 -7.84 5.63
N ILE A 93 34.18 -9.07 5.88
CA ILE A 93 34.46 -9.81 7.11
C ILE A 93 35.35 -11.01 6.78
N ARG A 94 36.48 -11.14 7.47
CA ARG A 94 37.39 -12.28 7.36
C ARG A 94 37.55 -12.98 8.70
N LEU A 95 37.27 -14.27 8.73
CA LEU A 95 37.51 -15.12 9.89
C LEU A 95 38.85 -15.82 9.75
N ASP A 96 39.73 -15.62 10.72
CA ASP A 96 40.99 -16.32 10.87
C ASP A 96 40.92 -17.20 12.14
N ASN A 97 41.66 -18.32 12.17
CA ASN A 97 41.82 -19.09 13.41
C ASN A 97 42.83 -18.41 14.35
N SER A 98 43.05 -18.98 15.54
CA SER A 98 43.97 -18.43 16.54
C SER A 98 45.43 -18.32 16.06
N ALA A 99 45.81 -19.09 15.04
CA ALA A 99 47.12 -19.10 14.40
C ALA A 99 47.21 -18.22 13.14
N ASP A 100 46.26 -17.29 12.94
CA ASP A 100 46.21 -16.36 11.80
C ASP A 100 46.01 -17.04 10.43
N VAL A 101 45.46 -18.26 10.41
CA VAL A 101 45.09 -18.95 9.17
C VAL A 101 43.65 -18.62 8.80
N VAL A 102 43.45 -18.04 7.62
CA VAL A 102 42.15 -17.68 7.07
C VAL A 102 41.25 -18.92 6.97
N GLN A 103 40.06 -18.83 7.54
CA GLN A 103 38.99 -19.82 7.40
C GLN A 103 38.09 -19.45 6.21
N TRP A 104 37.68 -18.19 6.13
CA TRP A 104 36.90 -17.64 5.02
C TRP A 104 36.91 -16.11 5.02
N THR A 105 36.53 -15.54 3.88
CA THR A 105 36.30 -14.11 3.68
C THR A 105 34.96 -13.93 2.98
N VAL A 106 34.12 -13.02 3.49
CA VAL A 106 32.86 -12.61 2.87
C VAL A 106 32.87 -11.10 2.67
N ASP A 107 32.55 -10.64 1.46
CA ASP A 107 32.39 -9.23 1.13
C ASP A 107 30.90 -8.88 0.95
N GLY A 108 30.57 -7.59 1.08
CA GLY A 108 29.20 -7.10 0.88
C GLY A 108 28.27 -7.32 2.08
N VAL A 109 28.80 -7.51 3.29
CA VAL A 109 27.99 -7.74 4.49
C VAL A 109 27.41 -6.42 4.98
N THR A 110 26.09 -6.36 5.17
CA THR A 110 25.37 -5.20 5.68
C THR A 110 24.57 -5.55 6.92
N SER A 111 24.31 -4.58 7.79
CA SER A 111 23.34 -4.74 8.87
C SER A 111 21.92 -4.79 8.28
N GLY A 112 21.12 -5.81 8.64
CA GLY A 112 19.69 -5.79 8.36
C GLY A 112 18.96 -4.89 9.36
N THR A 113 18.29 -3.85 8.90
CA THR A 113 17.37 -3.04 9.73
C THR A 113 15.93 -3.41 9.39
N LEU A 114 15.21 -4.04 10.35
CA LEU A 114 13.76 -4.07 10.33
C LEU A 114 13.28 -2.85 11.12
N ASP A 115 12.78 -1.83 10.42
CA ASP A 115 12.23 -0.65 11.08
C ASP A 115 10.95 -1.04 11.82
N THR A 116 11.02 -1.06 13.16
CA THR A 116 9.88 -1.36 14.03
C THR A 116 8.83 -0.25 14.05
N ASN A 117 9.15 0.95 13.54
CA ASN A 117 8.30 2.12 13.45
C ASN A 117 8.53 2.84 12.10
N LEU A 118 8.36 2.12 10.97
CA LEU A 118 8.57 2.66 9.63
C LEU A 118 7.94 4.04 9.44
N VAL A 119 8.76 5.10 9.53
CA VAL A 119 8.37 6.47 9.19
C VAL A 119 8.70 6.65 7.72
N VAL A 120 7.67 6.66 6.89
CA VAL A 120 7.83 6.91 5.46
C VAL A 120 8.21 8.39 5.26
N GLY A 121 9.47 8.64 4.93
CA GLY A 121 9.96 9.98 4.58
C GLY A 121 9.22 10.53 3.36
N THR A 122 8.80 11.79 3.44
CA THR A 122 8.10 12.47 2.34
C THR A 122 9.07 13.20 1.43
N THR A 123 9.01 12.94 0.13
CA THR A 123 9.77 13.71 -0.88
C THR A 123 8.88 14.81 -1.44
N ALA A 124 9.29 16.07 -1.26
CA ALA A 124 8.65 17.20 -1.93
C ALA A 124 9.17 17.30 -3.36
N VAL A 125 8.27 17.15 -4.33
CA VAL A 125 8.56 17.31 -5.75
C VAL A 125 8.23 18.74 -6.15
N THR A 126 9.19 19.45 -6.72
CA THR A 126 8.97 20.81 -7.24
C THR A 126 8.00 20.76 -8.41
N PHE A 127 7.03 21.67 -8.43
CA PHE A 127 6.08 21.76 -9.53
C PHE A 127 6.78 21.95 -10.87
N SER A 128 6.35 21.16 -11.86
CA SER A 128 6.54 21.42 -13.28
C SER A 128 5.30 20.93 -14.03
N ALA A 129 5.12 21.34 -15.30
CA ALA A 129 4.02 20.81 -16.12
C ALA A 129 4.22 19.33 -16.49
N THR A 130 5.43 18.79 -16.31
CA THR A 130 5.83 17.42 -16.64
C THR A 130 6.74 16.81 -15.56
N PRO A 131 6.25 16.59 -14.33
CA PRO A 131 7.08 16.17 -13.21
C PRO A 131 7.45 14.68 -13.33
N THR A 132 8.61 14.35 -12.76
CA THR A 132 9.11 12.98 -12.65
C THR A 132 9.16 12.58 -11.18
N PHE A 133 8.63 11.40 -10.88
CA PHE A 133 8.62 10.78 -9.57
C PHE A 133 9.47 9.50 -9.64
N ASP A 134 10.51 9.42 -8.82
CA ASP A 134 11.41 8.25 -8.82
C ASP A 134 11.10 7.32 -7.65
N SER A 135 10.40 6.22 -7.97
CA SER A 135 9.98 5.25 -6.95
C SER A 135 11.13 4.48 -6.30
N SER A 136 12.35 4.54 -6.84
CA SER A 136 13.55 3.97 -6.18
C SER A 136 14.06 4.80 -5.01
N THR A 137 13.76 6.10 -5.02
CA THR A 137 14.24 7.07 -4.01
C THR A 137 13.25 7.33 -2.88
N SER A 138 11.95 7.15 -3.15
CA SER A 138 10.89 7.37 -2.16
C SER A 138 9.63 6.59 -2.53
N VAL A 139 8.83 6.31 -1.51
CA VAL A 139 7.47 5.77 -1.67
C VAL A 139 6.40 6.82 -1.36
N TYR A 140 6.77 8.04 -0.95
CA TYR A 140 5.84 9.14 -0.67
C TYR A 140 6.27 10.41 -1.39
N PHE A 141 5.43 10.87 -2.31
CA PHE A 141 5.61 12.10 -3.07
C PHE A 141 4.57 13.13 -2.66
N SER A 142 5.03 14.34 -2.34
CA SER A 142 4.17 15.50 -2.13
C SER A 142 4.46 16.57 -3.16
N MET A 143 3.45 17.25 -3.67
CA MET A 143 3.63 18.36 -4.60
C MET A 143 2.49 19.37 -4.47
N ALA A 144 2.84 20.65 -4.47
CA ALA A 144 1.87 21.74 -4.62
C ALA A 144 1.63 22.00 -6.12
N LEU A 145 0.36 22.04 -6.52
CA LEU A 145 -0.07 22.35 -7.87
C LEU A 145 -0.23 23.86 -8.01
N THR A 146 0.78 24.51 -8.60
CA THR A 146 0.73 25.95 -8.95
C THR A 146 0.28 26.19 -10.39
N GLY A 147 -0.02 25.11 -11.13
CA GLY A 147 -0.46 25.10 -12.52
C GLY A 147 -0.95 23.71 -12.93
N ASN A 148 -1.39 23.55 -14.17
CA ASN A 148 -1.82 22.25 -14.68
C ASN A 148 -0.62 21.36 -15.02
N VAL A 149 -0.66 20.10 -14.61
CA VAL A 149 0.29 19.07 -15.01
C VAL A 149 -0.26 18.35 -16.24
N THR A 150 0.37 18.56 -17.40
CA THR A 150 -0.12 18.06 -18.69
C THR A 150 0.37 16.64 -19.01
N SER A 151 1.45 16.20 -18.36
CA SER A 151 1.89 14.80 -18.33
C SER A 151 2.71 14.56 -17.07
N SER A 152 2.95 13.31 -16.67
CA SER A 152 3.86 13.00 -15.57
C SER A 152 4.50 11.63 -15.76
N THR A 153 5.60 11.36 -15.06
CA THR A 153 6.32 10.08 -15.14
C THR A 153 6.58 9.52 -13.75
N LEU A 154 6.25 8.25 -13.52
CA LEU A 154 6.63 7.49 -12.33
C LEU A 154 7.62 6.38 -12.74
N SER A 155 8.90 6.59 -12.44
CA SER A 155 10.01 5.73 -12.90
C SER A 155 10.43 4.70 -11.86
N ASN A 156 11.24 3.73 -12.32
CA ASN A 156 11.90 2.70 -11.50
C ASN A 156 10.93 1.77 -10.73
N ALA A 157 9.78 1.49 -11.35
CA ALA A 157 8.80 0.57 -10.81
C ALA A 157 9.39 -0.84 -10.62
N ALA A 158 9.00 -1.50 -9.52
CA ALA A 158 9.35 -2.88 -9.22
C ALA A 158 8.09 -3.59 -8.71
N ASP A 159 7.94 -4.88 -9.01
CA ASP A 159 6.75 -5.64 -8.61
C ASP A 159 6.52 -5.56 -7.09
N GLY A 160 5.27 -5.32 -6.68
CA GLY A 160 4.88 -5.09 -5.30
C GLY A 160 5.28 -3.73 -4.70
N ARG A 161 5.95 -2.84 -5.44
CA ARG A 161 6.33 -1.51 -4.94
C ARG A 161 5.10 -0.63 -4.73
N VAL A 162 5.12 0.16 -3.66
CA VAL A 162 4.05 1.12 -3.31
C VAL A 162 4.50 2.55 -3.63
N ALA A 163 3.58 3.38 -4.12
CA ALA A 163 3.76 4.81 -4.30
C ALA A 163 2.55 5.57 -3.73
N TYR A 164 2.82 6.46 -2.77
CA TYR A 164 1.87 7.38 -2.16
C TYR A 164 2.06 8.76 -2.76
N PHE A 165 0.97 9.40 -3.18
CA PHE A 165 0.94 10.77 -3.68
C PHE A 165 0.09 11.64 -2.77
N ASN A 166 0.58 12.84 -2.45
CA ASN A 166 -0.19 13.92 -1.83
C ASN A 166 -0.08 15.18 -2.71
N LEU A 167 -1.10 15.43 -3.52
CA LEU A 167 -1.13 16.53 -4.48
C LEU A 167 -2.06 17.63 -3.96
N CYS A 168 -1.51 18.81 -3.64
CA CYS A 168 -2.26 19.89 -3.02
C CYS A 168 -2.49 21.04 -3.99
N GLN A 169 -3.72 21.54 -4.08
CA GLN A 169 -4.06 22.76 -4.82
C GLN A 169 -3.35 23.97 -4.22
N ASP A 170 -3.02 24.95 -5.05
CA ASP A 170 -2.66 26.29 -4.59
C ASP A 170 -3.88 27.01 -3.97
N ALA A 171 -3.69 28.27 -3.54
CA ALA A 171 -4.76 29.10 -2.99
C ALA A 171 -5.86 29.46 -4.01
N THR A 172 -5.66 29.18 -5.30
CA THR A 172 -6.66 29.42 -6.36
C THR A 172 -7.53 28.19 -6.59
N GLY A 173 -6.94 26.99 -6.55
CA GLY A 173 -7.63 25.76 -6.92
C GLY A 173 -7.76 25.56 -8.43
N GLY A 174 -8.45 24.49 -8.82
CA GLY A 174 -8.80 24.18 -10.20
C GLY A 174 -7.66 23.63 -11.07
N ARG A 175 -6.50 23.28 -10.49
CA ARG A 175 -5.40 22.68 -11.24
C ARG A 175 -5.69 21.23 -11.58
N THR A 176 -5.38 20.84 -12.81
CA THR A 176 -5.49 19.44 -13.26
C THR A 176 -4.15 18.72 -13.16
N PHE A 177 -4.23 17.38 -13.06
CA PHE A 177 -3.06 16.51 -13.07
C PHE A 177 -3.30 15.32 -13.98
N VAL A 178 -2.42 15.15 -14.98
CA VAL A 178 -2.40 13.97 -15.83
C VAL A 178 -1.48 12.93 -15.22
N TRP A 179 -2.06 11.84 -14.72
CA TRP A 179 -1.33 10.69 -14.19
C TRP A 179 -0.41 10.05 -15.24
N PRO A 180 0.69 9.40 -14.83
CA PRO A 180 1.52 8.63 -15.76
C PRO A 180 0.69 7.59 -16.51
N SER A 181 1.02 7.30 -17.77
CA SER A 181 0.29 6.31 -18.57
C SER A 181 0.31 4.89 -17.98
N SER A 182 1.31 4.59 -17.14
CA SER A 182 1.42 3.34 -16.37
C SER A 182 0.50 3.28 -15.15
N VAL A 183 -0.18 4.38 -14.78
CA VAL A 183 -1.18 4.41 -13.70
C VAL A 183 -2.56 4.14 -14.28
N LEU A 184 -3.19 3.06 -13.82
CA LEU A 184 -4.55 2.70 -14.19
C LEU A 184 -5.54 3.26 -13.17
N SER A 185 -6.52 4.03 -13.66
CA SER A 185 -7.60 4.61 -12.85
C SER A 185 -7.15 5.59 -11.76
N GLY A 186 -6.13 6.42 -12.02
CA GLY A 186 -5.73 7.46 -11.09
C GLY A 186 -6.90 8.41 -10.72
N PRO A 187 -6.99 8.90 -9.47
CA PRO A 187 -8.12 9.68 -9.02
C PRO A 187 -8.17 11.06 -9.66
N THR A 188 -9.37 11.63 -9.75
CA THR A 188 -9.55 13.04 -10.11
C THR A 188 -9.03 13.92 -8.97
N ILE A 189 -8.25 14.94 -9.30
CA ILE A 189 -7.77 15.91 -8.31
C ILE A 189 -8.93 16.77 -7.82
N ASP A 190 -9.07 16.91 -6.50
CA ASP A 190 -9.98 17.87 -5.87
C ASP A 190 -9.63 19.28 -6.35
N PRO A 191 -10.56 19.99 -7.03
CA PRO A 191 -10.30 21.32 -7.55
C PRO A 191 -10.38 22.41 -6.47
N THR A 192 -10.79 22.09 -5.24
CA THR A 192 -10.98 23.09 -4.17
C THR A 192 -9.66 23.74 -3.80
N ALA A 193 -9.63 25.08 -3.70
CA ALA A 193 -8.46 25.82 -3.28
C ALA A 193 -7.87 25.27 -1.97
N SER A 194 -6.55 25.07 -1.94
CA SER A 194 -5.81 24.51 -0.81
C SER A 194 -6.20 23.10 -0.35
N ALA A 195 -7.06 22.39 -1.08
CA ALA A 195 -7.36 20.98 -0.81
C ALA A 195 -6.24 20.06 -1.33
N CYS A 196 -6.06 18.92 -0.68
CA CYS A 196 -5.11 17.89 -1.11
C CYS A 196 -5.81 16.61 -1.54
N THR A 197 -5.37 16.05 -2.66
CA THR A 197 -5.78 14.74 -3.14
C THR A 197 -4.68 13.73 -2.80
N SER A 198 -5.04 12.69 -2.06
CA SER A 198 -4.13 11.59 -1.72
C SER A 198 -4.47 10.32 -2.51
N ALA A 199 -3.45 9.62 -2.98
CA ALA A 199 -3.61 8.38 -3.75
C ALA A 199 -2.49 7.38 -3.41
N ILE A 200 -2.83 6.09 -3.30
CA ILE A 200 -1.87 5.01 -3.04
C ILE A 200 -1.93 4.02 -4.19
N PHE A 201 -0.79 3.74 -4.81
CA PHE A 201 -0.67 2.78 -5.88
C PHE A 201 0.29 1.65 -5.51
N THR A 202 0.01 0.44 -5.99
CA THR A 202 0.97 -0.67 -6.01
C THR A 202 1.22 -1.09 -7.44
N TYR A 203 2.48 -1.35 -7.76
CA TYR A 203 2.87 -1.87 -9.07
C TYR A 203 2.67 -3.39 -9.13
N ASP A 204 1.96 -3.87 -10.15
CA ASP A 204 1.61 -5.29 -10.34
C ASP A 204 2.57 -6.06 -11.27
N GLY A 205 3.75 -5.50 -11.51
CA GLY A 205 4.70 -5.98 -12.51
C GLY A 205 4.52 -5.37 -13.91
N THR A 206 3.36 -4.76 -14.20
CA THR A 206 3.07 -4.11 -15.49
C THR A 206 2.57 -2.68 -15.35
N ASN A 207 1.65 -2.41 -14.42
CA ASN A 207 1.03 -1.12 -14.21
C ASN A 207 0.89 -0.80 -12.70
N TRP A 208 0.79 0.49 -12.41
CA TRP A 208 0.42 1.00 -11.09
C TRP A 208 -1.09 0.94 -10.92
N ARG A 209 -1.57 0.25 -9.89
CA ARG A 209 -2.99 0.14 -9.54
C ARG A 209 -3.26 0.80 -8.21
N GLU A 210 -4.29 1.64 -8.18
CA GLU A 210 -4.75 2.27 -6.95
C GLU A 210 -5.19 1.19 -5.93
N GLN A 211 -4.58 1.18 -4.74
CA GLN A 211 -4.82 0.16 -3.71
C GLN A 211 -6.03 0.44 -2.83
N ALA A 212 -6.35 1.71 -2.69
CA ALA A 212 -7.56 2.18 -2.06
C ALA A 212 -8.14 3.17 -3.05
N PRO A 213 -9.09 2.79 -3.93
CA PRO A 213 -9.83 3.80 -4.67
C PRO A 213 -10.35 4.77 -3.62
N GLN A 214 -9.90 6.02 -3.70
CA GLN A 214 -10.35 7.06 -2.78
C GLN A 214 -11.87 6.88 -2.63
N ARG A 215 -12.40 6.87 -1.40
CA ARG A 215 -13.84 7.10 -1.17
C ARG A 215 -14.11 8.51 -1.71
N THR A 216 -14.19 8.66 -3.02
CA THR A 216 -15.02 9.68 -3.60
C THR A 216 -16.38 9.41 -2.98
N PRO A 217 -17.00 10.36 -2.27
CA PRO A 217 -18.40 10.20 -1.88
C PRO A 217 -19.15 9.63 -3.09
N GLY A 218 -19.87 8.52 -2.93
CA GLY A 218 -20.56 7.85 -4.04
C GLY A 218 -19.74 6.98 -5.02
N LYS A 219 -18.51 6.51 -4.74
CA LYS A 219 -17.86 5.46 -5.55
C LYS A 219 -17.12 4.42 -4.70
N ARG A 220 -17.25 3.13 -5.02
CA ARG A 220 -16.46 2.01 -4.46
C ARG A 220 -16.08 1.03 -5.57
N ASP A 221 -14.81 0.68 -5.69
CA ASP A 221 -14.29 -0.33 -6.64
C ASP A 221 -14.80 -0.17 -8.08
N GLY A 222 -14.76 1.07 -8.61
CA GLY A 222 -15.25 1.35 -9.97
C GLY A 222 -16.78 1.44 -10.09
N THR A 223 -17.52 1.12 -9.03
CA THR A 223 -18.99 1.17 -8.97
C THR A 223 -19.46 2.47 -8.34
N PHE A 224 -20.33 3.20 -9.04
CA PHE A 224 -20.99 4.38 -8.51
C PHE A 224 -22.04 3.97 -7.47
N ILE A 225 -22.05 4.60 -6.30
CA ILE A 225 -22.92 4.27 -5.18
C ILE A 225 -23.97 5.37 -5.02
N VAL A 226 -25.25 5.00 -5.14
CA VAL A 226 -26.39 5.91 -4.95
C VAL A 226 -26.86 5.78 -3.50
N ASP A 227 -26.11 6.39 -2.59
CA ASP A 227 -26.34 6.38 -1.14
C ASP A 227 -26.62 7.78 -0.56
N GLY A 228 -27.00 8.74 -1.41
CA GLY A 228 -27.27 10.11 -0.98
C GLY A 228 -26.03 10.90 -0.55
N SER A 229 -24.83 10.31 -0.55
CA SER A 229 -23.60 11.02 -0.19
C SER A 229 -23.11 11.92 -1.33
N LYS A 230 -23.02 11.38 -2.56
CA LYS A 230 -22.73 12.14 -3.79
C LYS A 230 -23.83 12.02 -4.83
N TYR A 231 -24.32 10.81 -5.01
CA TYR A 231 -25.42 10.52 -5.92
C TYR A 231 -26.65 10.21 -5.07
N SER A 232 -27.64 11.08 -5.16
CA SER A 232 -28.97 10.87 -4.63
C SER A 232 -29.85 10.10 -5.61
N THR A 233 -29.51 10.11 -6.91
CA THR A 233 -30.23 9.39 -7.96
C THR A 233 -29.33 8.62 -8.92
N ILE A 234 -29.88 7.62 -9.61
CA ILE A 234 -29.20 6.89 -10.69
C ILE A 234 -28.89 7.84 -11.88
N ALA A 235 -29.74 8.84 -12.11
CA ALA A 235 -29.53 9.82 -13.18
C ALA A 235 -28.27 10.67 -12.93
N GLU A 236 -28.05 11.09 -11.69
CA GLU A 236 -26.81 11.78 -11.27
C GLU A 236 -25.59 10.85 -11.40
N ALA A 237 -25.71 9.58 -11.04
CA ALA A 237 -24.61 8.63 -11.26
C ALA A 237 -24.29 8.46 -12.77
N GLN A 238 -25.31 8.47 -13.63
CA GLN A 238 -25.15 8.33 -15.09
C GLN A 238 -24.40 9.48 -15.75
N THR A 239 -24.50 10.71 -15.24
CA THR A 239 -23.75 11.85 -15.84
C THR A 239 -22.26 11.56 -15.84
N ASP A 240 -21.77 10.93 -14.78
CA ASP A 240 -20.36 10.61 -14.56
C ASP A 240 -19.93 9.27 -15.17
N CYS A 241 -20.88 8.48 -15.70
CA CYS A 241 -20.56 7.24 -16.39
C CYS A 241 -19.82 7.47 -17.72
N PRO A 242 -18.75 6.73 -18.02
CA PRO A 242 -18.10 6.77 -19.33
C PRO A 242 -19.06 6.35 -20.47
N SER A 243 -18.74 6.75 -21.71
CA SER A 243 -19.50 6.33 -22.90
C SER A 243 -19.48 4.81 -23.13
N THR A 244 -18.45 4.13 -22.63
CA THR A 244 -18.31 2.66 -22.63
C THR A 244 -19.19 1.97 -21.58
N GLY A 245 -19.74 2.73 -20.63
CA GLY A 245 -20.63 2.27 -19.59
C GLY A 245 -20.01 2.18 -18.19
N CYS A 246 -20.84 1.84 -17.21
CA CYS A 246 -20.47 1.83 -15.79
C CYS A 246 -21.28 0.81 -14.97
N SER A 247 -20.83 0.54 -13.75
CA SER A 247 -21.62 -0.14 -12.74
C SER A 247 -22.17 0.88 -11.73
N VAL A 248 -23.43 0.72 -11.36
CA VAL A 248 -24.12 1.51 -10.33
C VAL A 248 -24.70 0.57 -9.29
N TYR A 249 -24.49 0.88 -8.02
CA TYR A 249 -25.05 0.15 -6.88
C TYR A 249 -25.94 1.05 -6.04
N VAL A 250 -27.13 0.55 -5.71
CA VAL A 250 -28.13 1.24 -4.88
C VAL A 250 -28.30 0.41 -3.58
N PRO A 251 -27.60 0.77 -2.49
CA PRO A 251 -27.47 -0.10 -1.31
C PRO A 251 -28.75 -0.32 -0.48
N TYR A 252 -29.66 0.66 -0.46
CA TYR A 252 -30.84 0.66 0.41
C TYR A 252 -32.09 1.14 -0.34
N ALA A 253 -33.25 1.06 0.31
CA ALA A 253 -34.54 1.45 -0.24
C ALA A 253 -34.53 2.90 -0.77
N LEU A 254 -34.72 3.06 -2.08
CA LEU A 254 -34.76 4.36 -2.74
C LEU A 254 -36.04 4.50 -3.56
N THR A 255 -36.64 5.69 -3.54
CA THR A 255 -37.63 6.08 -4.54
C THR A 255 -36.89 6.53 -5.79
N ILE A 256 -37.00 5.73 -6.85
CA ILE A 256 -36.39 6.00 -8.15
C ILE A 256 -37.36 6.88 -8.96
N PRO A 257 -37.02 8.16 -9.22
CA PRO A 257 -37.86 9.03 -10.04
C PRO A 257 -37.81 8.60 -11.51
N ALA A 258 -38.67 9.19 -12.34
CA ALA A 258 -38.57 9.03 -13.79
C ALA A 258 -37.20 9.52 -14.29
N PHE A 259 -36.53 8.72 -15.14
CA PHE A 259 -35.28 9.10 -15.77
C PHE A 259 -35.04 8.35 -17.08
N THR A 260 -34.12 8.87 -17.90
CA THR A 260 -33.72 8.25 -19.17
C THR A 260 -32.33 7.66 -19.06
N ILE A 261 -32.17 6.41 -19.46
CA ILE A 261 -30.87 5.75 -19.60
C ILE A 261 -30.33 6.01 -21.00
N THR A 262 -29.15 6.62 -21.06
CA THR A 262 -28.48 7.04 -22.29
C THR A 262 -27.09 6.42 -22.47
N LYS A 263 -26.59 5.67 -21.48
CA LYS A 263 -25.28 5.00 -21.50
C LYS A 263 -25.39 3.52 -21.09
N PRO A 264 -24.50 2.62 -21.55
CA PRO A 264 -24.53 1.22 -21.12
C PRO A 264 -24.33 1.14 -19.60
N MET A 265 -25.16 0.39 -18.88
CA MET A 265 -25.12 0.36 -17.43
C MET A 265 -25.42 -1.02 -16.86
N ARG A 266 -24.64 -1.40 -15.84
CA ARG A 266 -25.00 -2.46 -14.89
C ARG A 266 -25.52 -1.81 -13.62
N ILE A 267 -26.80 -1.99 -13.32
CA ILE A 267 -27.43 -1.46 -12.11
C ILE A 267 -27.72 -2.62 -11.16
N GLU A 268 -27.23 -2.51 -9.94
CA GLU A 268 -27.42 -3.49 -8.87
C GLU A 268 -28.12 -2.85 -7.67
N PHE A 269 -29.21 -3.45 -7.23
CA PHE A 269 -29.96 -3.06 -6.06
C PHE A 269 -29.60 -3.95 -4.89
N GLY A 270 -29.47 -3.35 -3.71
CA GLY A 270 -29.28 -4.04 -2.45
C GLY A 270 -30.48 -4.92 -2.06
N PRO A 271 -30.45 -5.53 -0.88
CA PRO A 271 -31.46 -6.49 -0.43
C PRO A 271 -32.80 -5.86 -0.06
N GLU A 272 -32.88 -4.52 0.02
CA GLU A 272 -34.09 -3.80 0.40
C GLU A 272 -35.04 -3.55 -0.79
N ASN A 273 -36.32 -3.30 -0.49
CA ASN A 273 -37.30 -2.98 -1.52
C ASN A 273 -37.10 -1.56 -2.06
N PHE A 274 -37.17 -1.39 -3.38
CA PHE A 274 -37.15 -0.08 -4.03
C PHE A 274 -38.53 0.26 -4.61
N THR A 275 -38.81 1.54 -4.80
CA THR A 275 -40.05 2.01 -5.44
C THR A 275 -39.71 2.86 -6.65
N VAL A 276 -40.32 2.59 -7.79
CA VAL A 276 -40.19 3.45 -8.99
C VAL A 276 -41.43 4.35 -9.04
N SER A 277 -41.25 5.67 -8.91
CA SER A 277 -42.35 6.64 -8.88
C SER A 277 -42.70 7.23 -10.26
N GLY A 278 -42.11 6.70 -11.34
CA GLY A 278 -42.35 7.16 -12.70
C GLY A 278 -41.92 6.18 -13.79
N THR A 279 -41.67 6.70 -14.99
CA THR A 279 -41.25 5.92 -16.16
C THR A 279 -39.73 5.97 -16.32
N ILE A 280 -39.11 4.81 -16.53
CA ILE A 280 -37.69 4.70 -16.87
C ILE A 280 -37.61 4.44 -18.37
N LEU A 281 -37.02 5.38 -19.10
CA LEU A 281 -36.88 5.30 -20.56
C LEU A 281 -35.49 4.78 -20.91
N ILE A 282 -35.42 3.85 -21.87
CA ILE A 282 -34.15 3.39 -22.44
C ILE A 282 -34.05 3.98 -23.83
N GLN A 283 -33.04 4.81 -24.08
CA GLN A 283 -32.93 5.56 -25.33
C GLN A 283 -31.57 5.33 -25.98
N ASN A 284 -31.57 4.78 -27.21
CA ASN A 284 -30.38 4.62 -28.06
C ASN A 284 -29.20 3.88 -27.42
N VAL A 285 -29.48 2.90 -26.54
CA VAL A 285 -28.44 2.22 -25.76
C VAL A 285 -28.70 0.71 -25.68
N THR A 286 -27.63 -0.08 -25.78
CA THR A 286 -27.62 -1.53 -25.60
C THR A 286 -26.79 -1.93 -24.38
N GLY A 287 -26.96 -3.16 -23.90
CA GLY A 287 -26.13 -3.69 -22.81
C GLY A 287 -26.56 -3.31 -21.38
N ILE A 288 -27.80 -2.88 -21.18
CA ILE A 288 -28.32 -2.59 -19.84
C ILE A 288 -28.63 -3.89 -19.09
N LYS A 289 -28.10 -4.02 -17.87
CA LYS A 289 -28.40 -5.14 -16.97
C LYS A 289 -28.87 -4.64 -15.60
N TRP A 290 -29.93 -5.25 -15.08
CA TRP A 290 -30.53 -4.93 -13.78
C TRP A 290 -30.45 -6.17 -12.88
N TYR A 291 -29.94 -6.00 -11.66
CA TYR A 291 -29.77 -7.05 -10.68
C TYR A 291 -30.33 -6.60 -9.33
N GLY A 292 -30.96 -7.49 -8.55
CA GLY A 292 -31.42 -7.18 -7.20
C GLY A 292 -32.10 -8.37 -6.52
N ALA A 293 -32.03 -8.42 -5.18
CA ALA A 293 -32.65 -9.47 -4.36
C ALA A 293 -34.04 -9.08 -3.81
N GLY A 294 -34.41 -7.80 -3.88
CA GLY A 294 -35.71 -7.28 -3.39
C GLY A 294 -36.86 -7.50 -4.39
N SER A 295 -38.09 -7.64 -3.86
CA SER A 295 -39.30 -7.75 -4.66
C SER A 295 -39.83 -6.35 -5.02
N GLY A 296 -39.69 -5.94 -6.28
CA GLY A 296 -40.24 -4.66 -6.76
C GLY A 296 -41.75 -4.72 -6.97
N THR A 297 -42.50 -3.80 -6.37
CA THR A 297 -43.88 -3.49 -6.81
C THR A 297 -43.81 -2.39 -7.86
N SER A 298 -44.06 -2.74 -9.12
CA SER A 298 -44.04 -1.80 -10.25
C SER A 298 -45.46 -1.52 -10.74
N THR A 299 -45.78 -0.23 -10.92
CA THR A 299 -46.88 0.24 -11.79
C THR A 299 -46.38 0.75 -13.14
N SER A 300 -45.15 0.43 -13.54
CA SER A 300 -44.44 1.08 -14.66
C SER A 300 -44.14 0.12 -15.82
N GLN A 301 -44.37 0.60 -17.05
CA GLN A 301 -43.97 -0.06 -18.30
C GLN A 301 -42.51 0.31 -18.64
N ILE A 302 -41.65 -0.69 -18.88
CA ILE A 302 -40.35 -0.48 -19.53
C ILE A 302 -40.62 -0.38 -21.04
N THR A 303 -40.57 0.82 -21.60
CA THR A 303 -40.76 1.03 -23.04
C THR A 303 -39.40 1.21 -23.71
N ARG A 304 -39.07 0.32 -24.65
CA ARG A 304 -37.91 0.46 -25.54
C ARG A 304 -38.34 1.28 -26.77
N PHE A 305 -37.56 2.31 -27.09
CA PHE A 305 -37.64 3.04 -28.36
C PHE A 305 -36.33 2.86 -29.13
#